data_AF-A0A537SVB4-F1
#
_entry.id   AF-A0A537SVB4-F1
#
_cell.length_a   1.000
_cell.length_b   1.000
_cell.length_c   1.000
_cell.angle_alpha   90.00
_cell.angle_beta   90.00
_cell.angle_gamma   90.00
#
_symmetry.space_group_name_H-M   'P 1'
#
loop_
_entity.id
_entity.type
_entity.pdbx_description
1 polymer ?
#
loop_
_entity_poly.entity_id
_entity_poly.type
_entity_poly.pdbx_seq_one_letter_code
_entity_poly.pdbx_strand_id
1 'polypeptide(L)'
;MVRVNKEKAAKTAEFLFRYMVARYRCVGGSLSSGRIRLASDIRGGLQVFEGAIIVDADVQPPIINDHEYQDFLIAILKGGSAIPEIEPEELAEWRNYVLHSGAVPKWRQSAVTRGSTAPTDGKRENDLMSWASHASGQVRQRWRALFGHGSRAT
;
A
#
# COMPACT_ATOMS: atom_id res chain seq x y z
N MET A 1 4.59 11.75 -18.72
CA MET A 1 4.23 10.48 -18.05
C MET A 1 4.03 9.42 -19.11
N VAL A 2 4.70 8.28 -19.00
CA VAL A 2 4.56 7.17 -19.96
C VAL A 2 3.26 6.43 -19.64
N ARG A 3 2.40 6.22 -20.63
CA ARG A 3 1.17 5.43 -20.46
C ARG A 3 1.54 3.95 -20.31
N VAL A 4 0.95 3.29 -19.32
CA VAL A 4 1.06 1.84 -19.18
C VAL A 4 0.10 1.16 -20.17
N ASN A 5 0.50 0.04 -20.78
CA ASN A 5 -0.40 -0.76 -21.63
C ASN A 5 -1.67 -1.16 -20.83
N LYS A 6 -2.84 -1.12 -21.47
CA LYS A 6 -4.14 -1.48 -20.85
C LYS A 6 -4.12 -2.84 -20.13
N GLU A 7 -3.56 -3.88 -20.76
CA GLU A 7 -3.51 -5.22 -20.17
C GLU A 7 -2.60 -5.27 -18.95
N LYS A 8 -1.42 -4.65 -19.06
CA LYS A 8 -0.47 -4.53 -17.94
C LYS A 8 -1.10 -3.77 -16.78
N ALA A 9 -1.74 -2.63 -17.05
CA ALA A 9 -2.44 -1.84 -16.04
C ALA A 9 -3.56 -2.63 -15.35
N ALA A 10 -4.31 -3.46 -16.08
CA ALA A 10 -5.34 -4.32 -15.51
C ALA A 10 -4.74 -5.40 -14.57
N LYS A 11 -3.67 -6.07 -14.99
CA LYS A 11 -2.97 -7.07 -14.15
C LYS A 11 -2.38 -6.43 -12.89
N THR A 12 -1.75 -5.26 -13.02
CA THR A 12 -1.22 -4.50 -11.89
C THR A 12 -2.34 -4.06 -10.94
N ALA A 13 -3.47 -3.57 -11.47
CA ALA A 13 -4.62 -3.17 -10.67
C ALA A 13 -5.23 -4.35 -9.91
N GLU A 14 -5.31 -5.52 -10.52
CA GLU A 14 -5.79 -6.73 -9.87
C GLU A 14 -4.86 -7.18 -8.74
N PHE A 15 -3.54 -7.11 -8.96
CA PHE A 15 -2.56 -7.39 -7.90
C PHE A 15 -2.70 -6.40 -6.74
N LEU A 16 -2.71 -5.09 -7.04
CA LEU A 16 -2.87 -4.04 -6.04
C LEU A 16 -4.15 -4.20 -5.24
N PHE A 17 -5.27 -4.49 -5.91
CA PHE A 17 -6.55 -4.67 -5.24
C PHE A 17 -6.53 -5.84 -4.25
N ARG A 18 -5.95 -6.99 -4.62
CA ARG A 18 -5.82 -8.14 -3.72
C ARG A 18 -4.96 -7.80 -2.51
N TYR A 19 -3.86 -7.08 -2.72
CA TYR A 19 -3.01 -6.60 -1.63
C TYR A 19 -3.77 -5.66 -0.69
N MET A 20 -4.52 -4.68 -1.24
CA MET A 20 -5.33 -3.75 -0.43
C MET A 20 -6.43 -4.48 0.36
N VAL A 21 -7.06 -5.51 -0.21
CA VAL A 21 -8.03 -6.35 0.52
C VAL A 21 -7.36 -7.09 1.67
N ALA A 22 -6.19 -7.69 1.44
CA ALA A 22 -5.45 -8.39 2.48
C ALA A 22 -5.03 -7.44 3.61
N ARG A 23 -4.47 -6.28 3.25
CA ARG A 23 -4.10 -5.20 4.19
C ARG A 23 -5.29 -4.75 5.04
N TYR A 24 -6.41 -4.39 4.39
CA TYR A 24 -7.64 -3.98 5.05
C TYR A 24 -8.11 -5.02 6.09
N ARG A 25 -8.04 -6.30 5.75
CA ARG A 25 -8.54 -7.39 6.60
C ARG A 25 -7.58 -7.82 7.72
N CYS A 26 -6.28 -7.68 7.49
CA CYS A 26 -5.26 -8.20 8.40
C CYS A 26 -4.82 -7.17 9.44
N VAL A 27 -4.54 -5.95 8.99
CA VAL A 27 -3.83 -4.93 9.80
C VAL A 27 -4.58 -3.60 9.86
N GLY A 28 -5.78 -3.53 9.27
CA GLY A 28 -6.47 -2.28 9.04
C GLY A 28 -5.80 -1.49 7.91
N GLY A 29 -6.59 -0.74 7.15
CA GLY A 29 -6.13 0.03 5.98
C GLY A 29 -7.33 0.61 5.26
N SER A 30 -7.11 1.39 4.20
CA SER A 30 -8.22 1.86 3.36
C SER A 30 -8.45 0.93 2.18
N LEU A 31 -9.72 0.70 1.85
CA LEU A 31 -10.16 0.03 0.64
C LEU A 31 -11.19 0.92 -0.08
N SER A 32 -10.77 2.11 -0.50
CA SER A 32 -11.70 3.07 -1.12
C SER A 32 -11.78 2.92 -2.65
N SER A 33 -10.76 2.33 -3.27
CA SER A 33 -10.64 2.22 -4.72
C SER A 33 -10.93 0.80 -5.24
N GLY A 34 -11.91 0.71 -6.14
CA GLY A 34 -12.22 -0.52 -6.87
C GLY A 34 -11.27 -0.79 -8.05
N ARG A 35 -11.17 -2.06 -8.47
CA ARG A 35 -10.29 -2.55 -9.55
C ARG A 35 -10.31 -1.72 -10.84
N ILE A 36 -11.49 -1.32 -11.30
CA ILE A 36 -11.66 -0.57 -12.57
C ILE A 36 -10.99 0.81 -12.49
N ARG A 37 -11.12 1.48 -11.33
CA ARG A 37 -10.51 2.78 -11.09
C ARG A 37 -8.99 2.65 -11.03
N LEU A 38 -8.49 1.69 -10.26
CA LEU A 38 -7.04 1.41 -10.17
C LEU A 38 -6.41 1.16 -11.55
N ALA A 39 -7.05 0.37 -12.41
CA ALA A 39 -6.54 0.11 -13.76
C ALA A 39 -6.48 1.38 -14.62
N SER A 40 -7.47 2.26 -14.48
CA SER A 40 -7.50 3.54 -15.20
C SER A 40 -6.40 4.48 -14.71
N ASP A 41 -6.19 4.55 -13.39
CA ASP A 41 -5.17 5.38 -12.76
C ASP A 41 -3.75 4.91 -13.11
N ILE A 42 -3.49 3.60 -13.04
CA ILE A 42 -2.21 2.99 -13.43
C ILE A 42 -1.94 3.22 -14.92
N ARG A 43 -2.95 3.05 -15.78
CA ARG A 43 -2.84 3.34 -17.22
C ARG A 43 -2.46 4.81 -17.47
N GLY A 44 -2.99 5.71 -16.66
CA GLY A 44 -2.67 7.14 -16.65
C GLY A 44 -1.27 7.47 -16.13
N GLY A 45 -0.56 6.52 -15.52
CA GLY A 45 0.78 6.69 -14.97
C GLY A 45 0.81 7.09 -13.49
N LEU A 46 -0.32 6.93 -12.77
CA LEU A 46 -0.32 7.06 -11.31
C LEU A 46 0.43 5.88 -10.70
N GLN A 47 1.33 6.18 -9.76
CA GLN A 47 2.21 5.21 -9.11
C GLN A 47 2.06 5.19 -7.59
N VAL A 48 1.32 6.14 -7.01
CA VAL A 48 1.14 6.25 -5.56
C VAL A 48 -0.34 6.17 -5.24
N PHE A 49 -0.69 5.26 -4.35
CA PHE A 49 -2.06 4.93 -3.97
C PHE A 49 -2.26 5.07 -2.45
N GLU A 50 -3.47 4.78 -1.99
CA GLU A 50 -3.90 4.91 -0.59
C GLU A 50 -2.90 4.29 0.40
N GLY A 51 -2.55 5.04 1.45
CA GLY A 51 -1.53 4.64 2.42
C GLY A 51 -0.08 4.77 1.92
N ALA A 52 0.13 5.58 0.89
CA ALA A 52 1.41 5.73 0.20
C ALA A 52 1.98 4.40 -0.31
N ILE A 53 1.10 3.52 -0.79
CA ILE A 53 1.49 2.32 -1.53
C ILE A 53 2.07 2.76 -2.87
N ILE A 54 3.31 2.34 -3.13
CA ILE A 54 4.03 2.67 -4.37
C ILE A 54 4.01 1.47 -5.30
N VAL A 55 3.56 1.71 -6.52
CA VAL A 55 3.40 0.73 -7.58
C VAL A 55 4.28 1.09 -8.77
N ASP A 56 5.00 0.09 -9.25
CA ASP A 56 5.70 0.11 -10.53
C ASP A 56 5.18 -1.06 -11.38
N ALA A 57 4.54 -0.73 -12.50
CA ALA A 57 3.92 -1.72 -13.38
C ALA A 57 4.94 -2.50 -14.23
N ASP A 58 6.21 -2.09 -14.22
CA ASP A 58 7.29 -2.73 -14.99
C ASP A 58 8.10 -3.76 -14.18
N VAL A 59 7.77 -3.94 -12.89
CA VAL A 59 8.41 -4.92 -12.00
C VAL A 59 7.41 -5.98 -11.49
N GLN A 60 7.92 -7.11 -11.02
CA GLN A 60 7.13 -8.21 -10.49
C GLN A 60 7.73 -8.68 -9.14
N PRO A 61 6.96 -8.65 -8.02
CA PRO A 61 5.62 -8.11 -7.89
C PRO A 61 5.57 -6.57 -8.07
N PRO A 62 4.45 -6.00 -8.56
CA PRO A 62 4.40 -4.59 -8.95
C PRO A 62 4.29 -3.59 -7.78
N ILE A 63 4.11 -4.07 -6.55
CA ILE A 63 4.11 -3.21 -5.35
C ILE A 63 5.52 -3.18 -4.80
N ILE A 64 6.14 -2.00 -4.83
CA ILE A 64 7.53 -1.82 -4.40
C ILE A 64 7.65 -1.33 -2.96
N ASN A 65 6.61 -0.63 -2.46
CA ASN A 65 6.57 -0.15 -1.09
C ASN A 65 5.14 0.02 -0.58
N ASP A 66 4.96 -0.13 0.72
CA ASP A 66 3.80 0.32 1.50
C ASP A 66 4.39 1.01 2.73
N HIS A 67 4.28 2.34 2.75
CA HIS A 67 4.93 3.13 3.79
C HIS A 67 4.23 2.99 5.15
N GLU A 68 2.91 2.80 5.15
CA GLU A 68 2.14 2.68 6.39
C GLU A 68 2.23 1.27 6.99
N TYR A 69 2.37 0.24 6.15
CA TYR A 69 2.35 -1.17 6.57
C TYR A 69 3.50 -1.97 5.96
N GLN A 70 4.73 -1.49 6.18
CA GLN A 70 5.93 -2.08 5.62
C GLN A 70 6.15 -3.54 6.09
N ASP A 71 5.92 -3.83 7.36
CA ASP A 71 6.04 -5.19 7.89
C ASP A 71 5.03 -6.15 7.25
N PHE A 72 3.80 -5.67 6.98
CA PHE A 72 2.79 -6.43 6.25
C PHE A 72 3.22 -6.69 4.80
N LEU A 73 3.79 -5.70 4.11
CA LEU A 73 4.36 -5.89 2.78
C LEU A 73 5.44 -6.97 2.76
N ILE A 74 6.39 -6.92 3.71
CA ILE A 74 7.47 -7.91 3.83
C ILE A 74 6.89 -9.29 4.11
N ALA A 75 5.91 -9.36 5.02
CA ALA A 75 5.28 -10.63 5.39
C ALA A 75 4.55 -11.27 4.20
N ILE A 76 3.85 -10.49 3.39
CA ILE A 76 3.08 -10.99 2.24
C ILE A 76 3.95 -11.25 1.01
N LEU A 77 4.83 -10.32 0.62
CA LEU A 77 5.56 -10.41 -0.65
C LEU A 77 6.92 -11.10 -0.53
N LYS A 78 7.57 -11.05 0.64
CA LYS A 78 8.93 -11.56 0.85
C LYS A 78 8.99 -12.78 1.77
N GLY A 79 7.85 -13.27 2.24
CA GLY A 79 7.76 -14.47 3.08
C GLY A 79 8.17 -14.26 4.55
N GLY A 80 8.26 -13.02 5.04
CA GLY A 80 8.59 -12.73 6.45
C GLY A 80 7.49 -13.16 7.43
N SER A 81 7.83 -13.48 8.67
CA SER A 81 6.90 -13.98 9.71
C SER A 81 6.30 -12.89 10.62
N ALA A 82 6.53 -11.62 10.32
CA ALA A 82 6.57 -10.54 11.33
C ALA A 82 5.21 -9.95 11.77
N ILE A 83 4.10 -10.69 11.72
CA ILE A 83 2.81 -10.16 12.19
C ILE A 83 2.28 -11.02 13.33
N PRO A 84 2.59 -10.67 14.59
CA PRO A 84 2.23 -11.47 15.76
C PRO A 84 0.73 -11.74 15.89
N GLU A 85 -0.11 -10.84 15.39
CA GLU A 85 -1.57 -10.93 15.46
C GLU A 85 -2.17 -11.89 14.42
N ILE A 86 -1.33 -12.49 13.56
CA ILE A 86 -1.74 -13.36 12.47
C ILE A 86 -1.09 -14.73 12.59
N GLU A 87 -1.93 -15.75 12.70
CA GLU A 87 -1.47 -17.14 12.68
C GLU A 87 -0.69 -17.45 11.39
N PRO A 88 0.43 -18.20 11.45
CA PRO A 88 1.25 -18.49 10.28
C PRO A 88 0.50 -19.13 9.11
N GLU A 89 -0.46 -20.02 9.41
CA GLU A 89 -1.30 -20.67 8.40
C GLU A 89 -2.21 -19.66 7.69
N GLU A 90 -2.83 -18.76 8.45
CA GLU A 90 -3.66 -17.70 7.89
C GLU A 90 -2.83 -16.73 7.04
N LEU A 91 -1.62 -16.38 7.50
CA LEU A 91 -0.69 -15.57 6.70
C LEU A 91 -0.34 -16.27 5.39
N ALA A 92 -0.16 -17.60 5.38
CA ALA A 92 0.09 -18.37 4.17
C ALA A 92 -1.11 -18.34 3.20
N GLU A 93 -2.35 -18.41 3.70
CA GLU A 93 -3.55 -18.24 2.88
C GLU A 93 -3.62 -16.84 2.25
N TRP A 94 -3.33 -15.79 3.02
CA TRP A 94 -3.28 -14.41 2.52
C TRP A 94 -2.18 -14.21 1.47
N ARG A 95 -1.00 -14.82 1.66
CA ARG A 95 0.05 -14.84 0.62
C ARG A 95 -0.44 -15.51 -0.64
N ASN A 96 -1.08 -16.67 -0.53
CA ASN A 96 -1.58 -17.40 -1.69
C ASN A 96 -2.63 -16.59 -2.47
N TYR A 97 -3.52 -15.92 -1.76
CA TYR A 97 -4.50 -15.00 -2.35
C TYR A 97 -3.82 -13.87 -3.14
N VAL A 98 -2.87 -13.15 -2.52
CA VAL A 98 -2.21 -11.99 -3.13
C VAL A 98 -1.27 -12.38 -4.26
N LEU A 99 -0.44 -13.40 -4.09
CA LEU A 99 0.62 -13.76 -5.03
C LEU A 99 0.12 -14.64 -6.18
N HIS A 100 -0.80 -15.57 -5.89
CA HIS A 100 -1.17 -16.63 -6.84
C HIS A 100 -2.64 -16.61 -7.26
N SER A 101 -3.38 -15.57 -6.86
CA SER A 101 -4.82 -15.45 -7.15
C SER A 101 -5.63 -16.59 -6.54
N GLY A 102 -5.19 -17.09 -5.38
CA GLY A 102 -5.93 -18.08 -4.59
C GLY A 102 -7.30 -17.58 -4.13
N ALA A 103 -8.05 -18.43 -3.44
CA ALA A 103 -9.33 -18.04 -2.86
C ALA A 103 -9.15 -16.94 -1.80
N VAL A 104 -10.16 -16.06 -1.66
CA VAL A 104 -10.18 -15.08 -0.56
C VAL A 104 -10.31 -15.84 0.77
N PRO A 105 -9.37 -15.69 1.72
CA PRO A 105 -9.46 -16.33 3.03
C PRO A 105 -10.73 -15.93 3.79
N LYS A 106 -11.18 -16.83 4.67
CA LYS A 106 -12.37 -16.60 5.50
C LYS A 106 -12.14 -15.42 6.45
N TRP A 107 -13.22 -14.75 6.81
CA TRP A 107 -13.18 -13.60 7.72
C TRP A 107 -12.71 -14.04 9.11
N ARG A 108 -11.75 -13.32 9.72
CA ARG A 108 -11.45 -13.50 11.15
C ARG A 108 -12.70 -13.15 11.95
N GLN A 109 -13.26 -14.11 12.69
CA GLN A 109 -14.11 -13.70 13.81
C GLN A 109 -13.23 -12.91 14.75
N SER A 110 -13.53 -11.62 14.92
CA SER A 110 -12.74 -10.72 15.76
C SER A 110 -12.59 -11.35 17.14
N ALA A 111 -11.38 -11.77 17.50
CA ALA A 111 -11.06 -12.01 18.89
C ALA A 111 -11.21 -10.64 19.58
N VAL A 112 -12.26 -10.49 20.39
CA VAL A 112 -12.50 -9.28 21.16
C VAL A 112 -11.32 -9.09 22.11
N THR A 113 -10.38 -8.21 21.74
CA THR A 113 -9.28 -7.81 22.63
C THR A 113 -9.46 -6.35 23.01
N ARG A 114 -9.87 -6.18 24.26
CA ARG A 114 -9.95 -4.94 25.04
C ARG A 114 -8.65 -4.13 24.93
N GLY A 115 -8.80 -2.82 24.66
CA GLY A 115 -7.85 -1.79 25.07
C GLY A 115 -6.80 -1.41 24.02
N SER A 116 -7.14 -0.46 23.15
CA SER A 116 -6.15 0.22 22.30
C SER A 116 -6.16 1.71 22.63
N THR A 117 -5.16 2.15 23.40
CA THR A 117 -4.79 3.57 23.54
C THR A 117 -3.83 3.91 22.42
N ALA A 118 -4.27 4.74 21.47
CA ALA A 118 -3.47 5.21 20.34
C ALA A 118 -2.36 6.19 20.78
N PRO A 119 -1.12 6.14 20.22
CA PRO A 119 -0.13 7.19 20.40
C PRO A 119 -0.21 8.26 19.29
N THR A 120 0.18 9.47 19.71
CA THR A 120 -0.09 10.79 19.16
C THR A 120 0.75 11.20 17.94
N ASP A 121 0.14 12.04 17.11
CA ASP A 121 0.40 12.44 15.72
C ASP A 121 1.64 13.33 15.45
N GLY A 122 2.48 13.63 16.46
CA GLY A 122 3.50 14.69 16.33
C GLY A 122 4.81 14.31 15.63
N LYS A 123 5.12 13.01 15.47
CA LYS A 123 6.39 12.56 14.88
C LYS A 123 6.34 12.44 13.35
N ARG A 124 5.13 12.34 12.78
CA ARG A 124 4.87 12.02 11.37
C ARG A 124 5.32 13.12 10.39
N GLU A 125 5.20 14.38 10.75
CA GLU A 125 5.51 15.49 9.83
C GLU A 125 7.01 15.71 9.65
N ASN A 126 7.78 15.55 10.73
CA ASN A 126 9.24 15.74 10.70
C ASN A 126 9.96 14.65 9.89
N ASP A 127 9.49 13.40 9.98
CA ASP A 127 10.08 12.28 9.21
C ASP A 127 9.74 12.39 7.70
N LEU A 128 8.55 12.93 7.36
CA LEU A 128 8.16 13.25 5.98
C LEU A 128 9.04 14.35 5.37
N MET A 129 9.35 15.41 6.13
CA MET A 129 10.24 16.49 5.67
C MET A 129 11.70 16.03 5.52
N SER A 130 12.15 15.12 6.39
CA SER A 130 13.50 14.55 6.34
C SER A 130 13.70 13.67 5.10
N TRP A 131 12.79 12.73 4.82
CA TRP A 131 12.87 11.87 3.63
C TRP A 131 12.80 12.66 2.32
N ALA A 132 11.94 13.68 2.25
CA ALA A 132 11.84 14.57 1.09
C ALA A 132 13.16 15.27 0.79
N SER A 133 14.09 15.39 1.74
CA SER A 133 15.41 16.01 1.51
C SER A 133 16.42 15.08 0.84
N HIS A 134 16.21 13.77 0.90
CA HIS A 134 17.09 12.74 0.34
C HIS A 134 16.55 12.07 -0.93
N ALA A 135 15.29 12.31 -1.31
CA ALA A 135 14.70 11.79 -2.53
C ALA A 135 15.26 12.48 -3.80
N SER A 136 15.29 11.75 -4.92
CA SER A 136 15.74 12.30 -6.21
C SER A 136 14.89 13.52 -6.63
N GLY A 137 15.48 14.46 -7.37
CA GLY A 137 14.85 15.74 -7.70
C GLY A 137 13.47 15.62 -8.36
N GLN A 138 13.25 14.55 -9.13
CA GLN A 138 11.98 14.25 -9.80
C GLN A 138 10.87 13.82 -8.81
N VAL A 139 11.24 13.09 -7.76
CA VAL A 139 10.32 12.69 -6.67
C VAL A 139 9.98 13.90 -5.79
N ARG A 140 10.96 14.76 -5.49
CA ARG A 140 10.75 16.01 -4.71
C ARG A 140 9.80 16.98 -5.39
N GLN A 141 9.97 17.21 -6.70
CA GLN A 141 9.12 18.13 -7.46
C GLN A 141 7.68 17.63 -7.57
N ARG A 142 7.50 16.32 -7.76
CA ARG A 142 6.19 15.68 -7.88
C ARG A 142 5.45 15.63 -6.53
N TRP A 143 6.17 15.53 -5.41
CA TRP A 143 5.62 15.65 -4.06
C TRP A 143 5.15 17.08 -3.75
N ARG A 144 5.96 18.11 -4.03
CA ARG A 144 5.53 19.52 -3.88
C ARG A 144 4.33 19.88 -4.75
N ALA A 145 4.23 19.32 -5.96
CA ALA A 145 3.09 19.58 -6.84
C ALA A 145 1.78 18.95 -6.35
N LEU A 146 1.85 17.84 -5.60
CA LEU A 146 0.67 17.12 -5.12
C LEU A 146 0.24 17.52 -3.70
N PHE A 147 1.18 17.99 -2.87
CA PHE A 147 0.94 18.25 -1.44
C PHE A 147 1.46 19.62 -0.95
N GLY A 148 2.16 20.37 -1.80
CA GLY A 148 2.80 21.65 -1.45
C GLY A 148 1.91 22.88 -1.65
N HIS A 149 0.82 22.99 -0.92
CA HIS A 149 0.20 24.29 -0.66
C HIS A 149 -0.24 24.41 0.79
N GLY A 150 0.52 25.20 1.55
CA GLY A 150 0.23 25.46 2.96
C GLY A 150 1.32 26.24 3.68
N SER A 151 1.75 27.38 3.14
CA SER A 151 2.35 28.45 3.94
C SER A 151 2.31 29.74 3.15
N ARG A 152 1.21 30.47 3.29
CA ARG A 152 1.23 31.92 3.08
C ARG A 152 1.34 32.53 4.47
N ALA A 153 2.54 32.99 4.77
CA ALA A 153 2.83 33.80 5.92
C ALA A 153 2.03 35.12 5.84
N THR A 154 1.47 35.53 6.98
CA THR A 154 1.32 36.92 7.37
C THR A 154 1.71 37.01 8.83
#